data_AF-A0A9E3BDR0-F1
#
_entry.id   AF-A0A9E3BDR0-F1
#
_cell.length_a   1.000
_cell.length_b   1.000
_cell.length_c   1.000
_cell.angle_alpha   90.00
_cell.angle_beta   90.00
_cell.angle_gamma   90.00
#
_symmetry.space_group_name_H-M   'P 1'
#
loop_
_entity.id
_entity.type
_entity.pdbx_description
1 polymer ?
#
loop_
_entity_poly.entity_id
_entity_poly.type
_entity_poly.pdbx_seq_one_letter_code
_entity_poly.pdbx_strand_id
1 'polypeptide(L)'
;MRVLVAGLPQLEAVVAAEASHPFALFLALCATAGQLAALGGAVPPQFPAYDHRDVRAVFAPVLDFCRRMVDGVQESYAPVPFRFREGAFGLPLREEWLQPPVLVGVVAQPGMTEGEVISWMDGTLIGSRSRMASLRERRIRGVGRRRVSDPSREFQLAPGSGVLVFALRTDEDFIVPGEELEIAHPAPGTLRPREIVLYAPKAP
;
A
#
# COMPACT_ATOMS: atom_id res chain seq x y z
N MET A 1 -5.93 4.16 -7.54
CA MET A 1 -5.42 3.96 -8.92
C MET A 1 -6.27 4.62 -10.01
N ARG A 2 -7.59 4.83 -9.83
CA ARG A 2 -8.48 5.51 -10.80
C ARG A 2 -8.08 6.96 -11.15
N VAL A 3 -7.37 7.65 -10.24
CA VAL A 3 -6.98 9.07 -10.38
C VAL A 3 -5.78 9.27 -11.31
N LEU A 4 -4.78 8.38 -11.28
CA LEU A 4 -3.64 8.39 -12.23
C LEU A 4 -4.08 8.04 -13.65
N VAL A 5 -4.97 7.05 -13.80
CA VAL A 5 -5.47 6.59 -15.11
C VAL A 5 -6.29 7.68 -15.83
N ALA A 6 -6.84 8.66 -15.11
CA ALA A 6 -7.65 9.73 -15.70
C ALA A 6 -6.82 10.90 -16.26
N GLY A 7 -5.68 11.25 -15.64
CA GLY A 7 -4.87 12.40 -16.08
C GLY A 7 -3.64 12.05 -16.92
N LEU A 8 -3.10 10.83 -16.80
CA LEU A 8 -1.94 10.41 -17.59
C LEU A 8 -2.20 10.48 -19.11
N PRO A 9 -3.33 9.97 -19.64
CA PRO A 9 -3.57 9.99 -21.08
C PRO A 9 -3.59 11.41 -21.66
N GLN A 10 -4.07 12.40 -20.90
CA GLN A 10 -4.05 13.79 -21.32
C GLN A 10 -2.63 14.35 -21.36
N LEU A 11 -1.83 14.11 -20.32
CA LEU A 11 -0.44 14.55 -20.28
C LEU A 11 0.39 13.89 -21.40
N GLU A 12 0.21 12.59 -21.61
CA GLU A 12 0.84 11.82 -22.67
C GLU A 12 0.48 12.36 -24.06
N ALA A 13 -0.81 12.64 -24.32
CA ALA A 13 -1.26 13.22 -25.58
C ALA A 13 -0.63 14.61 -25.85
N VAL A 14 -0.55 15.46 -24.81
CA VAL A 14 0.07 16.79 -24.93
C VAL A 14 1.57 16.69 -25.21
N VAL A 15 2.28 15.74 -24.59
CA VAL A 15 3.72 15.51 -24.83
C VAL A 15 3.96 14.89 -26.21
N ALA A 16 3.20 13.84 -26.57
CA ALA A 16 3.34 13.11 -27.82
C ALA A 16 2.99 13.95 -29.06
N ALA A 17 2.22 15.02 -28.90
CA ALA A 17 1.90 15.91 -30.01
C ALA A 17 3.12 16.68 -30.56
N GLU A 18 4.22 16.80 -29.79
CA GLU A 18 5.48 17.50 -30.14
C GLU A 18 5.35 18.96 -30.63
N ALA A 19 4.13 19.50 -30.66
CA ALA A 19 3.78 20.85 -31.11
C ALA A 19 2.95 21.62 -30.08
N SER A 20 2.86 21.10 -28.86
CA SER A 20 2.04 21.70 -27.79
C SER A 20 2.64 23.00 -27.30
N HIS A 21 1.80 24.03 -27.20
CA HIS A 21 2.19 25.30 -26.58
C HIS A 21 2.54 25.07 -25.10
N PRO A 22 3.63 25.65 -24.55
CA PRO A 22 4.10 25.29 -23.20
C PRO A 22 3.09 25.59 -22.09
N PHE A 23 2.17 26.55 -22.29
CA PHE A 23 1.06 26.79 -21.37
C PHE A 23 0.13 25.58 -21.23
N ALA A 24 -0.17 24.88 -22.33
CA ALA A 24 -1.03 23.70 -22.30
C ALA A 24 -0.36 22.54 -21.54
N LEU A 25 0.94 22.36 -21.75
CA LEU A 25 1.75 21.38 -21.01
C LEU A 25 1.81 21.72 -19.51
N PHE A 26 1.98 23.01 -19.17
CA PHE A 26 2.00 23.46 -17.78
C PHE A 26 0.68 23.15 -17.05
N LEU A 27 -0.46 23.46 -17.68
CA LEU A 27 -1.78 23.18 -17.10
C LEU A 27 -2.02 21.68 -16.93
N ALA A 28 -1.65 20.86 -17.92
CA ALA A 28 -1.76 19.41 -17.83
C ALA A 28 -0.91 18.87 -16.67
N LEU A 29 0.31 19.37 -16.50
CA LEU A 29 1.20 18.97 -15.42
C LEU A 29 0.67 19.39 -14.03
N CYS A 30 0.12 20.60 -13.90
CA CYS A 30 -0.53 21.05 -12.66
C CYS A 30 -1.75 20.17 -12.29
N ALA A 31 -2.53 19.74 -13.28
CA ALA A 31 -3.62 18.81 -13.06
C ALA A 31 -3.10 17.44 -12.56
N THR A 32 -2.03 16.92 -13.16
CA THR A 32 -1.37 15.69 -12.70
C THR A 32 -0.80 15.84 -11.28
N ALA A 33 -0.21 16.99 -10.94
CA ALA A 33 0.28 17.28 -9.59
C ALA A 33 -0.84 17.22 -8.55
N GLY A 34 -2.01 17.80 -8.84
CA GLY A 34 -3.19 17.70 -7.97
C GLY A 34 -3.66 16.26 -7.76
N GLN A 35 -3.66 15.47 -8.82
CA GLN A 35 -4.01 14.05 -8.79
C GLN A 35 -3.01 13.21 -7.96
N LEU A 36 -1.71 13.47 -8.10
CA LEU A 36 -0.66 12.82 -7.31
C LEU A 36 -0.73 13.21 -5.83
N ALA A 37 -1.02 14.47 -5.53
CA ALA A 37 -1.20 14.95 -4.16
C ALA A 37 -2.34 14.20 -3.44
N ALA A 38 -3.46 13.99 -4.13
CA ALA A 38 -4.58 13.20 -3.62
C ALA A 38 -4.20 11.73 -3.32
N LEU A 39 -3.26 11.15 -4.07
CA LEU A 39 -2.78 9.78 -3.83
C LEU A 39 -1.91 9.70 -2.57
N GLY A 40 -1.04 10.69 -2.35
CA GLY A 40 -0.17 10.73 -1.18
C GLY A 40 -0.73 11.50 0.02
N GLY A 41 -2.01 11.89 0.01
CA GLY A 41 -2.64 12.60 1.12
C GLY A 41 -2.10 14.02 1.37
N ALA A 42 -1.50 14.65 0.36
CA ALA A 42 -0.91 15.98 0.44
C ALA A 42 -1.81 17.04 -0.21
N VAL A 43 -1.63 18.30 0.18
CA VAL A 43 -2.21 19.46 -0.52
C VAL A 43 -1.15 20.05 -1.44
N PRO A 44 -1.40 20.20 -2.75
CA PRO A 44 -0.45 20.85 -3.64
C PRO A 44 -0.13 22.27 -3.15
N PRO A 45 1.13 22.71 -3.17
CA PRO A 45 1.46 24.10 -2.90
C PRO A 45 0.87 24.99 -3.99
N GLN A 46 0.81 26.30 -3.73
CA GLN A 46 0.53 27.26 -4.78
C GLN A 46 1.71 27.28 -5.77
N PHE A 47 1.47 26.81 -6.99
CA PHE A 47 2.48 26.86 -8.05
C PHE A 47 2.64 28.28 -8.60
N PRO A 48 3.82 28.62 -9.17
CA PRO A 48 4.03 29.92 -9.79
C PRO A 48 3.03 30.19 -10.93
N ALA A 49 2.71 31.47 -11.14
CA ALA A 49 1.99 31.88 -12.34
C ALA A 49 2.84 31.60 -13.58
N TYR A 50 2.19 31.21 -14.68
CA TYR A 50 2.90 30.89 -15.91
C TYR A 50 3.58 32.13 -16.52
N ASP A 51 4.91 32.07 -16.69
CA ASP A 51 5.71 33.02 -17.46
C ASP A 51 6.40 32.28 -18.61
N HIS A 52 5.99 32.59 -19.85
CA HIS A 52 6.58 31.99 -21.05
C HIS A 52 8.04 32.39 -21.27
N ARG A 53 8.49 33.49 -20.66
CA ARG A 53 9.87 34.00 -20.78
C ARG A 53 10.83 33.25 -19.86
N ASP A 54 10.30 32.58 -18.83
CA ASP A 54 11.07 31.74 -17.91
C ASP A 54 10.30 30.45 -17.59
N VAL A 55 10.13 29.62 -18.63
CA VAL A 55 9.44 28.33 -18.50
C VAL A 55 10.12 27.42 -17.48
N ARG A 56 11.44 27.53 -17.26
CA ARG A 56 12.16 26.67 -16.32
C ARG A 56 11.74 26.98 -14.88
N ALA A 57 11.71 28.25 -14.49
CA ALA A 57 11.31 28.65 -13.14
C ALA A 57 9.86 28.27 -12.81
N VAL A 58 9.00 28.19 -13.82
CA VAL A 58 7.58 27.84 -13.68
C VAL A 58 7.38 26.32 -13.59
N PHE A 59 8.08 25.55 -14.42
CA PHE A 59 7.90 24.09 -14.48
C PHE A 59 8.63 23.33 -13.38
N ALA A 60 9.83 23.78 -12.99
CA ALA A 60 10.66 23.05 -12.03
C ALA A 60 9.93 22.77 -10.70
N PRO A 61 9.24 23.73 -10.07
CA PRO A 61 8.51 23.48 -8.82
C PRO A 61 7.40 22.43 -8.94
N VAL A 62 6.72 22.37 -10.09
CA VAL A 62 5.65 21.39 -10.34
C VAL A 62 6.25 20.00 -10.55
N LEU A 63 7.32 19.89 -11.34
CA LEU A 63 8.03 18.63 -11.58
C LEU A 63 8.64 18.07 -10.29
N ASP A 64 9.26 18.92 -9.47
CA ASP A 64 9.86 18.52 -8.20
C ASP A 64 8.80 18.08 -7.19
N PHE A 65 7.63 18.72 -7.19
CA PHE A 65 6.49 18.25 -6.42
C PHE A 65 6.02 16.87 -6.91
N CYS A 66 5.79 16.70 -8.22
CA CYS A 66 5.37 15.41 -8.79
C CYS A 66 6.37 14.29 -8.47
N ARG A 67 7.68 14.55 -8.60
CA ARG A 67 8.74 13.60 -8.25
C ARG A 67 8.67 13.20 -6.80
N ARG A 68 8.65 14.16 -5.87
CA ARG A 68 8.50 13.87 -4.43
C ARG A 68 7.25 13.05 -4.11
N MET A 69 6.14 13.29 -4.81
CA MET A 69 4.93 12.51 -4.61
C MET A 69 5.05 11.08 -5.13
N VAL A 70 5.76 10.86 -6.23
CA VAL A 70 6.04 9.52 -6.77
C VAL A 70 7.06 8.78 -5.90
N ASP A 71 8.12 9.47 -5.47
CA ASP A 71 9.22 8.91 -4.67
C ASP A 71 8.74 8.57 -3.24
N GLY A 72 7.99 9.47 -2.60
CA GLY A 72 7.42 9.25 -1.27
C GLY A 72 6.41 8.09 -1.20
N VAL A 73 5.82 7.71 -2.34
CA VAL A 73 4.94 6.53 -2.45
C VAL A 73 5.74 5.21 -2.53
N GLN A 74 7.03 5.27 -2.93
CA GLN A 74 7.87 4.10 -3.19
C GLN A 74 8.96 3.83 -2.13
N GLU A 75 9.31 4.80 -1.28
CA GLU A 75 10.55 4.71 -0.49
C GLU A 75 10.44 4.01 0.88
N SER A 76 9.33 4.06 1.60
CA SER A 76 9.32 3.56 2.99
C SER A 76 9.20 2.03 3.13
N TYR A 77 8.61 1.34 2.15
CA TYR A 77 8.32 -0.09 2.26
C TYR A 77 8.62 -0.88 0.99
N ALA A 78 9.03 -2.14 1.15
CA ALA A 78 9.14 -3.14 0.10
C ALA A 78 8.04 -4.20 0.28
N PRO A 79 7.21 -4.49 -0.75
CA PRO A 79 6.21 -5.54 -0.66
C PRO A 79 6.85 -6.93 -0.73
N VAL A 80 6.58 -7.78 0.26
CA VAL A 80 7.03 -9.17 0.31
C VAL A 80 5.80 -10.09 0.35
N PRO A 81 5.53 -10.87 -0.71
CA PRO A 81 4.31 -11.67 -0.79
C PRO A 81 4.37 -12.91 0.12
N PHE A 82 3.25 -13.18 0.81
CA PHE A 82 3.05 -14.46 1.48
C PHE A 82 2.76 -15.56 0.45
N ARG A 83 3.23 -16.76 0.74
CA ARG A 83 2.95 -17.95 -0.09
C ARG A 83 1.79 -18.72 0.51
N PHE A 84 0.76 -18.98 -0.30
CA PHE A 84 -0.36 -19.81 0.13
C PHE A 84 -0.03 -21.30 -0.01
N ARG A 85 0.02 -22.05 1.09
CA ARG A 85 0.27 -23.50 1.15
C ARG A 85 -0.53 -24.11 2.30
N GLU A 86 -1.05 -25.32 2.10
CA GLU A 86 -1.74 -26.09 3.15
C GLU A 86 -2.88 -25.35 3.88
N GLY A 87 -3.56 -24.42 3.19
CA GLY A 87 -4.67 -23.65 3.76
C GLY A 87 -4.25 -22.39 4.55
N ALA A 88 -2.97 -22.04 4.56
CA ALA A 88 -2.42 -20.87 5.23
C ALA A 88 -1.58 -20.00 4.27
N PHE A 89 -1.53 -18.70 4.53
CA PHE A 89 -0.55 -17.79 3.96
C PHE A 89 0.69 -17.76 4.86
N GLY A 90 1.84 -18.21 4.37
CA GLY A 90 3.09 -18.28 5.11
C GLY A 90 4.18 -17.37 4.54
N LEU A 91 4.98 -16.77 5.41
CA LEU A 91 6.16 -15.97 5.05
C LEU A 91 7.24 -16.11 6.14
N PRO A 92 8.49 -16.45 5.79
CA PRO A 92 9.62 -16.42 6.73
C PRO A 92 9.84 -14.99 7.24
N LEU A 93 9.53 -14.75 8.51
CA LEU A 93 9.55 -13.41 9.07
C LEU A 93 10.94 -13.06 9.57
N ARG A 94 11.59 -12.13 8.89
CA ARG A 94 12.92 -11.64 9.31
C ARG A 94 12.79 -10.71 10.49
N GLU A 95 13.77 -10.77 11.38
CA GLU A 95 13.84 -9.90 12.57
C GLU A 95 13.86 -8.42 12.20
N GLU A 96 14.55 -8.04 11.12
CA GLU A 96 14.58 -6.68 10.59
C GLU A 96 13.20 -6.12 10.17
N TRP A 97 12.22 -7.00 9.92
CA TRP A 97 10.85 -6.63 9.54
C TRP A 97 9.91 -6.51 10.74
N LEU A 98 10.34 -6.89 11.94
CA LEU A 98 9.53 -6.86 13.17
C LEU A 98 9.42 -5.47 13.81
N GLN A 99 9.39 -4.42 12.99
CA GLN A 99 9.22 -3.05 13.46
C GLN A 99 7.72 -2.80 13.73
N PRO A 100 7.28 -2.60 14.98
CA PRO A 100 5.87 -2.41 15.29
C PRO A 100 5.35 -1.04 14.77
N PRO A 101 4.16 -0.98 14.15
CA PRO A 101 3.33 -2.13 13.76
C PRO A 101 3.80 -2.78 12.45
N VAL A 102 3.64 -4.10 12.36
CA VAL A 102 3.88 -4.84 11.12
C VAL A 102 2.71 -4.61 10.17
N LEU A 103 2.95 -4.08 8.98
CA LEU A 103 1.89 -3.75 8.02
C LEU A 103 1.68 -4.87 6.99
N VAL A 104 0.44 -5.30 6.81
CA VAL A 104 0.05 -6.27 5.77
C VAL A 104 -1.04 -5.72 4.85
N GLY A 105 -0.87 -5.93 3.55
CA GLY A 105 -1.86 -5.65 2.52
C GLY A 105 -2.60 -6.93 2.13
N VAL A 106 -3.93 -6.85 2.06
CA VAL A 106 -4.80 -7.97 1.71
C VAL A 106 -5.55 -7.64 0.43
N VAL A 107 -5.38 -8.48 -0.59
CA VAL A 107 -5.98 -8.30 -1.91
C VAL A 107 -7.23 -9.17 -2.01
N ALA A 108 -8.39 -8.55 -2.21
CA ALA A 108 -9.64 -9.27 -2.45
C ALA A 108 -9.53 -10.17 -3.69
N GLN A 109 -10.13 -11.36 -3.64
CA GLN A 109 -10.35 -12.14 -4.86
C GLN A 109 -11.56 -11.61 -5.63
N PRO A 110 -11.68 -11.86 -6.96
CA PRO A 110 -12.85 -11.46 -7.73
C PRO A 110 -14.14 -11.97 -7.07
N GLY A 111 -15.11 -11.07 -6.89
CA GLY A 111 -16.39 -11.37 -6.23
C GLY A 111 -16.40 -11.20 -4.71
N MET A 112 -15.25 -10.92 -4.08
CA MET A 112 -15.16 -10.64 -2.64
C MET A 112 -15.27 -9.12 -2.39
N THR A 113 -16.20 -8.72 -1.55
CA THR A 113 -16.40 -7.33 -1.10
C THR A 113 -15.36 -6.93 -0.05
N GLU A 114 -15.18 -5.62 0.17
CA GLU A 114 -14.32 -5.15 1.27
C GLU A 114 -14.77 -5.68 2.64
N GLY A 115 -16.08 -5.72 2.89
CA GLY A 115 -16.65 -6.24 4.14
C GLY A 115 -16.30 -7.71 4.37
N GLU A 116 -16.30 -8.53 3.32
CA GLU A 116 -15.90 -9.93 3.41
C GLU A 116 -14.40 -10.09 3.66
N VAL A 117 -13.55 -9.24 3.07
CA VAL A 117 -12.10 -9.26 3.34
C VAL A 117 -11.82 -8.92 4.80
N ILE A 118 -12.52 -7.92 5.35
CA ILE A 118 -12.41 -7.54 6.75
C ILE A 118 -12.86 -8.69 7.65
N SER A 119 -14.04 -9.25 7.39
CA SER A 119 -14.58 -10.38 8.14
C SER A 119 -13.63 -11.60 8.11
N TRP A 120 -13.06 -11.88 6.94
CA TRP A 120 -12.06 -12.93 6.79
C TRP A 120 -10.82 -12.65 7.65
N MET A 121 -10.28 -11.44 7.57
CA MET A 121 -9.09 -11.04 8.33
C MET A 121 -9.34 -11.09 9.84
N ASP A 122 -10.49 -10.62 10.31
CA ASP A 122 -10.94 -10.69 11.71
C ASP A 122 -11.14 -12.12 12.19
N GLY A 123 -11.51 -13.02 11.28
CA GLY A 123 -11.69 -14.45 11.51
C GLY A 123 -10.41 -15.30 11.42
N THR A 124 -9.26 -14.73 11.07
CA THR A 124 -8.02 -15.52 10.92
C THR A 124 -7.30 -15.79 12.24
N LEU A 125 -6.52 -16.87 12.26
CA LEU A 125 -5.44 -17.13 13.20
C LEU A 125 -4.16 -16.56 12.61
N ILE A 126 -3.43 -15.76 13.40
CA ILE A 126 -2.16 -15.16 12.98
C ILE A 126 -1.10 -15.44 14.05
N GLY A 127 0.01 -16.05 13.66
CA GLY A 127 1.13 -16.30 14.55
C GLY A 127 2.23 -17.09 13.86
N SER A 128 3.36 -17.26 14.54
CA SER A 128 4.43 -18.11 14.03
C SER A 128 4.00 -19.57 13.96
N ARG A 129 4.52 -20.31 12.99
CA ARG A 129 4.17 -21.70 12.72
C ARG A 129 4.18 -22.60 13.96
N SER A 130 5.15 -22.43 14.85
CA SER A 130 5.23 -23.19 16.12
C SER A 130 4.07 -22.90 17.08
N ARG A 131 3.45 -21.73 16.98
CA ARG A 131 2.34 -21.28 17.83
C ARG A 131 0.97 -21.68 17.29
N MET A 132 0.86 -22.01 16.01
CA MET A 132 -0.42 -22.20 15.32
C MET A 132 -1.28 -23.35 15.89
N ALA A 133 -0.67 -24.44 16.35
CA ALA A 133 -1.39 -25.54 16.99
C ALA A 133 -2.09 -25.07 18.29
N SER A 134 -1.34 -24.42 19.17
CA SER A 134 -1.86 -23.84 20.41
C SER A 134 -2.96 -22.80 20.14
N LEU A 135 -2.81 -21.96 19.12
CA LEU A 135 -3.83 -20.97 18.75
C LEU A 135 -5.16 -21.64 18.35
N ARG A 136 -5.10 -22.71 17.55
CA ARG A 136 -6.28 -23.49 17.14
C ARG A 136 -6.96 -24.14 18.36
N GLU A 137 -6.19 -24.82 19.19
CA GLU A 137 -6.70 -25.53 20.37
C GLU A 137 -7.36 -24.59 21.37
N ARG A 138 -6.71 -23.45 21.66
CA ARG A 138 -7.22 -22.45 22.60
C ARG A 138 -8.28 -21.52 22.00
N ARG A 139 -8.54 -21.64 20.68
CA ARG A 139 -9.43 -20.76 19.90
C ARG A 139 -9.06 -19.28 20.03
N ILE A 140 -7.76 -18.99 20.15
CA ILE A 140 -7.22 -17.63 20.23
C ILE A 140 -6.78 -17.21 18.83
N ARG A 141 -7.12 -16.00 18.43
CA ARG A 141 -6.81 -15.48 17.09
C ARG A 141 -5.33 -15.16 16.87
N GLY A 142 -4.55 -15.12 17.95
CA GLY A 142 -3.14 -14.78 17.95
C GLY A 142 -2.94 -13.28 17.82
N VAL A 143 -2.06 -12.88 16.91
CA VAL A 143 -1.63 -11.49 16.74
C VAL A 143 -2.82 -10.53 16.58
N GLY A 144 -2.84 -9.49 17.40
CA GLY A 144 -3.82 -8.41 17.29
C GLY A 144 -3.68 -7.65 15.97
N ARG A 145 -4.81 -7.32 15.34
CA ARG A 145 -4.87 -6.64 14.04
C ARG A 145 -5.83 -5.47 14.07
N ARG A 146 -5.52 -4.42 13.34
CA ARG A 146 -6.37 -3.24 13.17
C ARG A 146 -6.39 -2.84 11.69
N ARG A 147 -7.59 -2.65 11.12
CA ARG A 147 -7.72 -2.04 9.79
C ARG A 147 -7.18 -0.61 9.81
N VAL A 148 -6.36 -0.28 8.83
CA VAL A 148 -5.86 1.08 8.60
C VAL A 148 -6.78 1.75 7.59
N SER A 149 -7.47 2.82 8.01
CA SER A 149 -8.44 3.52 7.16
C SER A 149 -7.77 4.42 6.14
N ASP A 150 -6.64 5.04 6.51
CA ASP A 150 -5.86 5.92 5.65
C ASP A 150 -4.36 5.59 5.76
N PRO A 151 -3.87 4.59 4.99
CA PRO A 151 -2.48 4.16 5.06
C PRO A 151 -1.48 5.22 4.61
N SER A 152 -1.88 6.10 3.69
CA SER A 152 -1.04 7.23 3.23
C SER A 152 -0.80 8.20 4.37
N ARG A 153 -1.83 8.55 5.14
CA ARG A 153 -1.70 9.48 6.26
C ARG A 153 -1.04 8.87 7.50
N GLU A 154 -1.40 7.64 7.86
CA GLU A 154 -0.88 7.00 9.08
C GLU A 154 0.56 6.50 8.92
N PHE A 155 0.91 5.98 7.74
CA PHE A 155 2.17 5.25 7.54
C PHE A 155 2.96 5.68 6.31
N GLN A 156 2.51 6.71 5.57
CA GLN A 156 3.12 7.10 4.28
C GLN A 156 3.18 5.92 3.31
N LEU A 157 2.20 5.02 3.40
CA LEU A 157 2.07 3.84 2.58
C LEU A 157 0.95 4.06 1.56
N ALA A 158 1.27 4.00 0.28
CA ALA A 158 0.28 4.05 -0.80
C ALA A 158 0.08 2.64 -1.39
N PRO A 159 -0.86 1.85 -0.85
CA PRO A 159 -1.12 0.50 -1.35
C PRO A 159 -1.75 0.54 -2.76
N GLY A 160 -1.63 -0.58 -3.48
CA GLY A 160 -2.30 -0.74 -4.77
C GLY A 160 -3.83 -0.60 -4.69
N SER A 161 -4.49 -0.40 -5.84
CA SER A 161 -5.96 -0.32 -5.89
C SER A 161 -6.61 -1.59 -5.34
N GLY A 162 -7.61 -1.45 -4.48
CA GLY A 162 -8.37 -2.60 -3.96
C GLY A 162 -7.61 -3.44 -2.93
N VAL A 163 -6.51 -2.92 -2.39
CA VAL A 163 -5.75 -3.54 -1.31
C VAL A 163 -6.18 -2.92 0.02
N LEU A 164 -6.63 -3.75 0.96
CA LEU A 164 -6.91 -3.32 2.32
C LEU A 164 -5.68 -3.50 3.20
N VAL A 165 -5.33 -2.49 3.99
CA VAL A 165 -4.15 -2.52 4.86
C VAL A 165 -4.56 -2.78 6.30
N PHE A 166 -3.82 -3.67 6.96
CA PHE A 166 -3.97 -3.99 8.38
C PHE A 166 -2.63 -3.80 9.09
N ALA A 167 -2.68 -3.17 10.26
CA ALA A 167 -1.57 -3.07 11.19
C ALA A 167 -1.66 -4.24 12.18
N LEU A 168 -0.62 -5.07 12.20
CA LEU A 168 -0.46 -6.17 13.14
C LEU A 168 0.40 -5.73 14.32
N ARG A 169 -0.01 -6.10 15.54
CA ARG A 169 0.79 -5.87 16.74
C ARG A 169 1.95 -6.87 16.76
N THR A 170 3.13 -6.41 17.15
CA THR A 170 4.22 -7.33 17.46
C THR A 170 4.03 -7.81 18.89
N ASP A 171 3.77 -9.11 19.05
CA ASP A 171 3.48 -9.74 20.34
C ASP A 171 4.28 -11.04 20.43
N GLU A 172 5.23 -11.10 21.37
CA GLU A 172 6.16 -12.22 21.56
C GLU A 172 5.44 -13.53 21.98
N ASP A 173 4.22 -13.43 22.51
CA ASP A 173 3.40 -14.60 22.83
C ASP A 173 2.97 -15.36 21.56
N PHE A 174 2.89 -14.66 20.42
CA PHE A 174 2.39 -15.19 19.16
C PHE A 174 3.41 -15.19 18.02
N ILE A 175 4.45 -14.35 18.11
CA ILE A 175 5.48 -14.18 17.09
C ILE A 175 6.84 -14.60 17.64
N VAL A 176 7.48 -15.51 16.92
CA VAL A 176 8.87 -15.92 17.12
C VAL A 176 9.70 -15.37 15.94
N PRO A 177 10.69 -14.49 16.19
CA PRO A 177 11.56 -13.97 15.14
C PRO A 177 12.27 -15.10 14.37
N GLY A 178 12.37 -14.96 13.05
CA GLY A 178 13.00 -15.96 12.18
C GLY A 178 12.10 -17.15 11.82
N GLU A 179 10.97 -17.36 12.50
CA GLU A 179 9.99 -18.36 12.11
C GLU A 179 9.05 -17.87 11.00
N GLU A 180 8.42 -18.82 10.32
CA GLU A 180 7.37 -18.56 9.35
C GLU A 180 6.13 -17.99 10.07
N LEU A 181 5.74 -16.76 9.71
CA LEU A 181 4.48 -16.16 10.13
C LEU A 181 3.36 -16.70 9.26
N GLU A 182 2.34 -17.27 9.89
CA GLU A 182 1.18 -17.83 9.21
C GLU A 182 -0.08 -16.98 9.45
N ILE A 183 -0.87 -16.79 8.40
CA ILE A 183 -2.23 -16.24 8.43
C ILE A 183 -3.17 -17.31 7.87
N ALA A 184 -3.97 -17.91 8.73
CA ALA A 184 -4.85 -19.03 8.37
C ALA A 184 -6.27 -18.81 8.86
N HIS A 185 -7.26 -19.08 8.01
CA HIS A 185 -8.66 -19.09 8.45
C HIS A 185 -9.00 -20.49 9.02
N PRO A 186 -9.59 -20.60 10.22
CA PRO A 186 -9.85 -21.90 10.84
C PRO A 186 -10.97 -22.70 10.18
N ALA A 187 -11.88 -22.02 9.47
CA ALA A 187 -12.94 -22.67 8.70
C ALA A 187 -12.46 -22.96 7.26
N PRO A 188 -12.31 -24.24 6.86
CA PRO A 188 -11.95 -24.61 5.50
C PRO A 188 -13.06 -24.24 4.52
N GLY A 189 -12.69 -23.96 3.26
CA GLY A 189 -13.66 -23.67 2.18
C GLY A 189 -14.30 -22.28 2.21
N THR A 190 -13.86 -21.39 3.11
CA THR A 190 -14.28 -19.99 3.10
C THR A 190 -13.69 -19.24 1.91
N LEU A 191 -14.43 -18.27 1.34
CA LEU A 191 -13.86 -17.30 0.41
C LEU A 191 -12.64 -16.65 1.08
N ARG A 192 -11.50 -16.63 0.39
CA ARG A 192 -10.24 -16.12 0.91
C ARG A 192 -9.71 -14.98 0.04
N PRO A 193 -8.84 -14.13 0.57
CA PRO A 193 -8.07 -13.19 -0.23
C PRO A 193 -7.30 -13.91 -1.35
N ARG A 194 -7.10 -13.20 -2.46
CA ARG A 194 -6.25 -13.66 -3.57
C ARG A 194 -4.80 -13.71 -3.12
N GLU A 195 -4.36 -12.67 -2.42
CA GLU A 195 -2.97 -12.44 -2.05
C GLU A 195 -2.89 -11.69 -0.73
N ILE A 196 -1.83 -11.96 0.04
CA ILE A 196 -1.43 -11.16 1.19
C ILE A 196 0.04 -10.76 0.99
N VAL A 197 0.35 -9.49 1.25
CA VAL A 197 1.70 -8.94 1.17
C VAL A 197 2.09 -8.32 2.51
N LEU A 198 3.33 -8.53 2.93
CA LEU A 198 3.97 -7.77 3.99
C LEU A 198 4.56 -6.49 3.40
N TYR A 199 4.38 -5.35 4.05
CA TYR A 199 5.13 -4.13 3.73
C TYR A 199 6.33 -4.07 4.66
N ALA A 200 7.47 -4.61 4.21
CA ALA A 200 8.70 -4.62 4.97
C ALA A 200 9.35 -3.22 4.91
N PRO A 201 9.78 -2.64 6.04
CA PRO A 201 10.51 -1.38 6.02
C PRO A 201 11.80 -1.56 5.20
N LYS A 202 12.11 -0.61 4.31
CA LYS A 202 13.45 -0.60 3.69
C LYS A 202 14.45 -0.20 4.77
N ALA A 203 15.53 -0.98 4.92
CA ALA A 203 16.61 -0.60 5.82
C ALA A 203 17.13 0.81 5.43
N PRO A 204 17.45 1.67 6.40
CA PRO A 204 18.03 2.99 6.14
C PRO A 204 19.40 2.89 5.45
#